data_AF-A0A7I9ZF28-F1
#
_entry.id   AF-A0A7I9ZF28-F1
#
_cell.length_a   1.000
_cell.length_b   1.000
_cell.length_c   1.000
_cell.angle_alpha   90.00
_cell.angle_beta   90.00
_cell.angle_gamma   90.00
#
_symmetry.space_group_name_H-M   'P 1'
#
loop_
_entity.id
_entity.type
_entity.pdbx_description
1 polymer ?
#
loop_
_entity_poly.entity_id
_entity_poly.type
_entity_poly.pdbx_seq_one_letter_code
_entity_poly.pdbx_strand_id
1 'polypeptide(L)'
;MDDHECAAGLRATMAELTSQFFNPTDIATTLHGVTSAAVELIDGVDYADVLLISGADTFRSVAATGQVAIDLDDVQHRFREGPCLDAAIADVVTRCNGPTGV
;
A
#
# COMPACT_ATOMS: atom_id res chain seq x y z
N MET A 1 -40.96 10.56 26.32
CA MET A 1 -39.59 10.47 25.83
C MET A 1 -39.50 9.13 25.14
N ASP A 2 -39.39 9.17 23.82
CA ASP A 2 -39.39 8.02 22.93
C ASP A 2 -37.97 7.42 22.86
N ASP A 3 -37.88 6.09 22.92
CA ASP A 3 -36.60 5.39 22.89
C ASP A 3 -35.81 5.65 21.58
N HIS A 4 -36.51 6.06 20.52
CA HIS A 4 -35.93 6.42 19.23
C HIS A 4 -35.13 7.73 19.27
N GLU A 5 -35.60 8.76 19.98
CA GLU A 5 -34.90 10.04 20.13
C GLU A 5 -33.65 9.87 21.00
N CYS A 6 -33.73 9.03 22.04
CA CYS A 6 -32.58 8.67 22.89
C CYS A 6 -31.50 7.90 22.09
N ALA A 7 -31.91 6.92 21.27
CA ALA A 7 -31.01 6.17 20.41
C ALA A 7 -30.36 7.03 19.32
N ALA A 8 -31.09 8.01 18.77
CA ALA A 8 -30.54 8.97 17.82
C ALA A 8 -29.51 9.91 18.47
N GLY A 9 -29.82 10.41 19.68
CA GLY A 9 -28.90 11.23 20.46
C GLY A 9 -27.60 10.50 20.79
N LEU A 10 -27.67 9.25 21.25
CA LEU A 10 -26.47 8.44 21.52
C LEU A 10 -25.62 8.21 20.26
N ARG A 11 -26.24 7.93 19.10
CA ARG A 11 -25.51 7.78 17.83
C ARG A 11 -24.78 9.06 17.44
N ALA A 12 -25.43 10.21 17.58
CA ALA A 12 -24.82 11.50 17.28
C ALA A 12 -23.60 11.77 18.18
N THR A 13 -23.76 11.56 19.50
CA THR A 13 -22.66 11.71 20.46
C THR A 13 -21.50 10.75 20.18
N MET A 14 -21.78 9.49 19.85
CA MET A 14 -20.74 8.51 19.51
C MET A 14 -20.03 8.83 18.19
N ALA A 15 -20.75 9.36 17.19
CA ALA A 15 -20.14 9.82 15.94
C ALA A 15 -19.22 11.03 16.17
N GLU A 16 -19.64 11.98 17.01
CA GLU A 16 -18.84 13.15 17.38
C GLU A 16 -17.60 12.79 18.21
N LEU A 17 -17.74 11.87 19.18
CA LEU A 17 -16.60 11.34 19.92
C LEU A 17 -15.62 10.62 18.98
N THR A 18 -16.12 9.77 18.09
CA THR A 18 -15.27 9.01 17.16
C THR A 18 -14.52 9.93 16.21
N SER A 19 -15.14 11.02 15.72
CA SER A 19 -14.46 11.96 14.83
C SER A 19 -13.35 12.76 15.53
N GLN A 20 -13.49 13.05 16.83
CA GLN A 20 -12.44 13.70 17.62
C GLN A 20 -11.20 12.83 17.83
N PHE A 21 -11.37 11.51 17.87
CA PHE A 21 -10.27 10.54 18.00
C PHE A 21 -9.80 9.96 16.66
N PHE A 22 -10.54 10.21 15.57
CA PHE A 22 -10.15 9.81 14.25
C PHE A 22 -8.95 10.66 13.82
N ASN A 23 -7.78 10.04 13.75
CA ASN A 23 -6.58 10.66 13.20
C ASN A 23 -6.31 10.06 11.81
N PRO A 24 -6.98 10.55 10.75
CA PRO A 24 -6.73 10.09 9.40
C PRO A 24 -5.30 10.42 9.03
N THR A 25 -4.47 9.39 8.95
CA THR A 25 -3.15 9.50 8.34
C THR A 25 -3.35 9.55 6.84
N ASP A 26 -2.65 10.46 6.17
CA ASP A 26 -2.61 10.51 4.72
C ASP A 26 -2.19 9.14 4.14
N ILE A 27 -2.75 8.79 2.98
CA ILE A 27 -2.55 7.48 2.37
C ILE A 27 -1.07 7.26 2.01
N ALA A 28 -0.36 8.28 1.53
CA ALA A 28 1.05 8.15 1.21
C ALA A 28 1.88 7.89 2.48
N THR A 29 1.55 8.58 3.57
CA THR A 29 2.18 8.34 4.88
C THR A 29 1.92 6.92 5.39
N THR A 30 0.69 6.42 5.23
CA THR A 30 0.35 5.04 5.61
C THR A 30 1.11 4.01 4.78
N LEU A 31 1.14 4.16 3.46
CA LEU A 31 1.84 3.23 2.56
C LEU A 31 3.35 3.25 2.80
N HIS A 32 3.94 4.42 3.03
CA HIS A 32 5.36 4.52 3.38
C HIS A 32 5.66 3.88 4.73
N GLY A 33 4.75 3.96 5.70
CA GLY A 33 4.85 3.22 6.96
C GLY A 33 4.85 1.70 6.74
N VAL A 34 4.00 1.19 5.84
CA VAL A 34 3.94 -0.24 5.50
C VAL A 34 5.25 -0.71 4.83
N THR A 35 5.75 0.01 3.83
CA THR A 35 6.98 -0.38 3.13
C THR A 35 8.22 -0.26 4.03
N SER A 36 8.27 0.76 4.87
CA SER A 36 9.33 0.91 5.89
C SER A 36 9.30 -0.25 6.88
N ALA A 37 8.13 -0.63 7.38
CA ALA A 37 7.97 -1.77 8.27
C ALA A 37 8.35 -3.10 7.60
N ALA A 38 8.10 -3.25 6.29
CA ALA A 38 8.52 -4.44 5.54
C ALA A 38 10.05 -4.57 5.52
N VAL A 39 10.77 -3.47 5.29
CA VAL A 39 12.24 -3.43 5.35
C VAL A 39 12.75 -3.70 6.78
N GLU A 40 12.09 -3.14 7.79
CA GLU A 40 12.52 -3.31 9.19
C GLU A 40 12.29 -4.73 9.73
N LEU A 41 11.19 -5.38 9.35
CA LEU A 41 10.70 -6.59 10.00
C LEU A 41 10.96 -7.88 9.21
N ILE A 42 11.21 -7.80 7.91
CA ILE A 42 11.39 -8.98 7.05
C ILE A 42 12.88 -9.16 6.76
N ASP A 43 13.46 -10.25 7.27
CA ASP A 43 14.87 -10.57 7.05
C ASP A 43 15.15 -10.77 5.55
N GLY A 44 16.24 -10.16 5.08
CA GLY A 44 16.64 -10.18 3.66
C GLY A 44 15.91 -9.19 2.75
N VAL A 45 15.06 -8.29 3.27
CA VAL A 45 14.46 -7.21 2.48
C VAL A 45 15.26 -5.92 2.63
N ASP A 46 15.99 -5.53 1.59
CA ASP A 46 16.75 -4.28 1.56
C ASP A 46 15.87 -3.07 1.16
N TYR A 47 14.93 -3.29 0.25
CA TYR A 47 14.05 -2.26 -0.32
C TYR A 47 12.63 -2.79 -0.50
N ALA A 48 11.64 -1.90 -0.37
CA ALA A 48 10.24 -2.19 -0.58
C ALA A 48 9.54 -0.99 -1.23
N ASP A 49 8.45 -1.27 -1.95
CA ASP A 49 7.62 -0.26 -2.57
C ASP A 49 6.18 -0.77 -2.75
N VAL A 50 5.27 0.18 -3.00
CA VAL A 50 3.94 -0.04 -3.55
C VAL A 50 3.90 0.58 -4.94
N LEU A 51 3.79 -0.27 -5.96
CA LEU A 51 3.58 0.15 -7.34
C LEU A 51 2.08 0.26 -7.64
N LEU A 52 1.61 1.45 -7.98
CA LEU A 52 0.26 1.65 -8.51
C LEU A 52 0.28 1.52 -10.03
N ILE A 53 -0.51 0.58 -10.56
CA ILE A 53 -0.72 0.37 -11.98
C ILE A 53 -2.15 0.79 -12.35
N SER A 54 -2.30 1.71 -13.29
CA SER A 54 -3.60 2.14 -13.80
C SER A 54 -3.62 2.18 -15.33
N GLY A 55 -4.51 1.36 -15.91
CA GLY A 55 -4.59 1.21 -17.36
C GLY A 55 -3.29 0.69 -17.97
N ALA A 56 -3.03 1.06 -19.22
CA ALA A 56 -1.80 0.66 -19.89
C ALA A 56 -0.59 1.45 -19.38
N ASP A 57 -0.65 2.78 -19.29
CA ASP A 57 0.56 3.61 -19.24
C ASP A 57 0.89 4.24 -17.88
N THR A 58 0.08 3.99 -16.84
CA THR A 58 0.34 4.58 -15.53
C THR A 58 0.99 3.56 -14.61
N PHE A 59 2.27 3.75 -14.37
CA PHE A 59 3.07 3.05 -13.36
C PHE A 59 3.60 4.12 -12.42
N ARG A 60 3.23 4.04 -11.15
CA ARG A 60 3.67 5.00 -10.15
C ARG A 60 4.11 4.27 -8.90
N SER A 61 5.40 4.31 -8.64
CA SER A 61 5.97 4.06 -7.31
C SER A 61 5.41 5.09 -6.33
N VAL A 62 4.71 4.65 -5.28
CA VAL A 62 4.04 5.57 -4.32
C VAL A 62 4.61 5.52 -2.92
N ALA A 63 5.46 4.54 -2.60
CA ALA A 63 5.94 4.31 -1.25
C ALA A 63 7.34 3.69 -1.19
N ALA A 64 8.19 3.94 -2.19
CA ALA A 64 9.52 3.35 -2.25
C ALA A 64 10.39 3.74 -1.05
N THR A 65 11.09 2.76 -0.49
CA THR A 65 12.10 2.97 0.56
C THR A 65 13.49 3.27 0.01
N GLY A 66 13.69 3.13 -1.31
CA GLY A 66 14.96 3.45 -1.96
C GLY A 66 14.84 3.56 -3.48
N GLN A 67 15.82 4.24 -4.08
CA GLN A 67 15.84 4.52 -5.53
C GLN A 67 15.84 3.24 -6.38
N VAL A 68 16.47 2.17 -5.90
CA VAL A 68 16.49 0.87 -6.59
C VAL A 68 15.08 0.32 -6.83
N ALA A 69 14.15 0.52 -5.88
CA ALA A 69 12.77 0.07 -6.04
C ALA A 69 12.04 0.85 -7.15
N ILE A 70 12.25 2.18 -7.19
CA ILE A 70 11.70 3.06 -8.23
C ILE A 70 12.26 2.67 -9.60
N ASP A 71 13.58 2.49 -9.69
CA ASP A 71 14.24 2.15 -10.95
C ASP A 71 13.75 0.79 -11.48
N LEU A 72 13.46 -0.17 -10.58
CA LEU A 72 12.92 -1.47 -10.93
C LEU A 72 11.48 -1.36 -11.47
N ASP A 73 10.64 -0.54 -10.86
CA ASP A 73 9.29 -0.25 -11.35
C ASP A 73 9.32 0.41 -12.74
N ASP A 74 10.23 1.36 -12.95
CA ASP A 74 10.43 2.03 -14.23
C ASP A 74 10.89 1.05 -15.33
N VAL A 75 11.74 0.08 -14.99
CA VAL A 75 12.14 -1.00 -15.90
C VAL A 75 10.94 -1.84 -16.29
N GLN A 76 10.12 -2.28 -15.32
CA GLN A 76 8.93 -3.09 -15.60
C GLN A 76 7.92 -2.33 -16.48
N HIS A 77 7.74 -1.03 -16.22
CA HIS A 77 6.91 -0.17 -17.04
C HIS A 77 7.44 -0.09 -18.47
N ARG A 78 8.74 0.19 -18.63
CA ARG A 78 9.39 0.36 -19.94
C ARG A 78 9.28 -0.87 -20.82
N PHE A 79 9.52 -2.05 -20.24
CA PHE A 79 9.54 -3.30 -21.00
C PHE A 79 8.19 -4.01 -21.05
N ARG A 80 7.20 -3.55 -20.27
CA ARG A 80 5.86 -4.15 -20.20
C ARG A 80 5.92 -5.61 -19.74
N GLU A 81 6.84 -5.92 -18.85
CA GLU A 81 7.08 -7.25 -18.29
C GLU A 81 7.58 -7.13 -16.85
N GLY A 82 7.49 -8.21 -16.09
CA GLY A 82 8.12 -8.34 -14.78
C GLY A 82 7.14 -8.60 -13.64
N PRO A 83 7.68 -8.92 -12.45
CA PRO A 83 6.92 -9.52 -11.36
C PRO A 83 5.72 -8.70 -10.88
N CYS A 84 5.84 -7.38 -10.79
CA CYS A 84 4.77 -6.51 -10.32
C CYS A 84 3.64 -6.41 -11.35
N LEU A 85 3.98 -6.41 -12.65
CA LEU A 85 3.00 -6.42 -13.72
C LEU A 85 2.29 -7.78 -13.80
N ASP A 86 3.05 -8.88 -13.70
CA ASP A 86 2.50 -10.24 -13.69
C ASP A 86 1.54 -10.44 -12.49
N ALA A 87 1.94 -9.98 -11.31
CA ALA A 87 1.09 -10.02 -10.11
C ALA A 87 -0.18 -9.17 -10.26
N ALA A 88 -0.11 -8.02 -10.93
CA ALA A 88 -1.28 -7.17 -11.13
C ALA A 88 -2.33 -7.78 -12.08
N ILE A 89 -1.93 -8.70 -12.96
CA ILE A 89 -2.80 -9.25 -14.02
C ILE A 89 -3.26 -10.67 -13.73
N ALA A 90 -2.40 -11.52 -13.14
CA ALA A 90 -2.62 -12.97 -13.10
C ALA A 90 -2.51 -13.59 -11.71
N ASP A 91 -1.53 -13.17 -10.89
CA ASP A 91 -1.10 -13.92 -9.71
C ASP A 91 -1.25 -13.14 -8.40
N VAL A 92 -1.72 -13.80 -7.33
CA VAL A 92 -1.87 -13.17 -6.01
C VAL A 92 -0.50 -12.88 -5.36
N VAL A 93 0.52 -13.69 -5.66
CA VAL A 93 1.90 -13.52 -5.19
C VAL A 93 2.86 -14.02 -6.27
N THR A 94 3.79 -13.16 -6.70
CA THR A 94 4.87 -13.51 -7.63
C THR A 94 6.21 -13.42 -6.91
N ARG A 95 7.08 -14.43 -7.10
CA ARG A 95 8.45 -14.44 -6.57
C ARG A 95 9.44 -14.70 -7.69
N CYS A 96 10.37 -13.78 -7.89
CA CYS A 96 11.49 -13.95 -8.82
C CYS A 96 12.75 -14.26 -8.02
N ASN A 97 13.35 -15.43 -8.25
CA ASN A 97 14.63 -15.77 -7.66
C ASN A 97 15.76 -15.32 -8.60
N GLY A 98 16.85 -14.83 -8.04
CA GLY A 98 18.08 -14.60 -8.80
C GLY A 98 18.71 -15.92 -9.28
N PRO A 99 19.76 -15.86 -10.12
CA PRO A 99 20.45 -17.04 -10.66
C PRO A 99 21.06 -17.95 -9.57
N THR A 100 21.19 -17.46 -8.33
CA THR A 100 21.72 -18.20 -7.19
C THR A 100 20.66 -18.90 -6.34
N GLY A 101 19.36 -18.77 -6.64
CA GLY A 101 18.31 -19.65 -6.11
C GLY A 101 18.15 -19.71 -4.58
N VAL A 102 18.48 -18.63 -3.87
CA VAL A 102 18.14 -18.45 -2.44
C VAL A 102 17.11 -17.34 -2.33
#